data_AF-A0A4P7BGD4-F1
#
_entry.id   AF-A0A4P7BGD4-F1
#
_cell.length_a   1.000
_cell.length_b   1.000
_cell.length_c   1.000
_cell.angle_alpha   90.00
_cell.angle_beta   90.00
_cell.angle_gamma   90.00
#
_symmetry.space_group_name_H-M   'P 1'
#
loop_
_entity.id
_entity.type
_entity.pdbx_description
1 polymer ?
#
loop_
_entity_poly.entity_id
_entity_poly.type
_entity_poly.pdbx_seq_one_letter_code
_entity_poly.pdbx_strand_id
1 'polypeptide(L)'
;MKLTPLGLLLAFTFTFTLTAQAQVTIESPRGGWRNSAGAQEQYSQEVNYPASSVNMQEGQSETAQIRGRIANAPKGKPAKLVVNGVAMPLEVDENGRYARPYGFGSGANSVEVRSPDGRARARTQFVDTYEGKTQSRLRVVLSWDSPGTDIDLHVISPDGGHAWYGNRVMKNGGALDVDVTTGYGPEIFSSANPPKGNYHVYVNYFGSGENQSILTVAQVAIITNENTPREKQQIFRVPMRAAGELTLVKSFVFP
;
A
#
# COMPACT_ATOMS: atom_id res chain seq x y z
N MET A 1 -11.50 76.35 29.53
CA MET A 1 -12.20 75.07 29.82
C MET A 1 -12.57 74.43 28.48
N LYS A 2 -12.37 73.10 28.35
CA LYS A 2 -12.55 72.20 27.20
C LYS A 2 -11.27 71.85 26.42
N LEU A 3 -10.58 70.81 26.92
CA LEU A 3 -9.69 69.95 26.13
C LEU A 3 -10.56 68.97 25.30
N THR A 4 -10.25 68.84 24.02
CA THR A 4 -10.75 67.79 23.11
C THR A 4 -10.01 66.47 23.36
N PRO A 5 -10.70 65.31 23.42
CA PRO A 5 -10.02 64.03 23.56
C PRO A 5 -9.54 63.54 22.19
N LEU A 6 -8.24 63.24 22.10
CA LEU A 6 -7.64 62.55 20.97
C LEU A 6 -7.93 61.05 21.12
N GLY A 7 -8.80 60.50 20.29
CA GLY A 7 -9.10 59.07 20.26
C GLY A 7 -7.93 58.29 19.67
N LEU A 8 -7.25 57.49 20.50
CA LEU A 8 -6.21 56.56 20.06
C LEU A 8 -6.88 55.30 19.50
N LEU A 9 -6.90 55.17 18.17
CA LEU A 9 -7.38 53.96 17.50
C LEU A 9 -6.26 52.91 17.53
N LEU A 10 -6.38 51.92 18.42
CA LEU A 10 -5.43 50.81 18.51
C LEU A 10 -5.70 49.82 17.36
N ALA A 11 -4.89 49.87 16.31
CA ALA A 11 -4.96 48.91 15.21
C ALA A 11 -4.38 47.56 15.67
N PHE A 12 -5.25 46.60 15.98
CA PHE A 12 -4.86 45.19 16.16
C PHE A 12 -4.48 44.60 14.80
N THR A 13 -3.18 44.56 14.49
CA THR A 13 -2.65 43.76 13.39
C THR A 13 -2.73 42.28 13.77
N PHE A 14 -3.78 41.59 13.30
CA PHE A 14 -3.81 40.13 13.29
C PHE A 14 -2.76 39.64 12.28
N THR A 15 -1.61 39.18 12.76
CA THR A 15 -0.68 38.40 11.96
C THR A 15 -1.32 37.04 11.69
N PHE A 16 -1.95 36.87 10.53
CA PHE A 16 -2.30 35.55 10.03
C PHE A 16 -1.01 34.80 9.69
N THR A 17 -0.64 33.83 10.50
CA THR A 17 0.38 32.85 10.11
C THR A 17 -0.22 31.98 9.01
N LEU A 18 0.14 32.25 7.76
CA LEU A 18 -0.08 31.34 6.63
C LEU A 18 0.75 30.08 6.89
N THR A 19 0.14 29.10 7.54
CA THR A 19 0.71 27.76 7.59
C THR A 19 0.66 27.19 6.18
N ALA A 20 1.82 26.95 5.58
CA ALA A 20 1.90 26.28 4.29
C ALA A 20 1.32 24.87 4.45
N GLN A 21 0.10 24.65 3.97
CA GLN A 21 -0.53 23.33 4.00
C GLN A 21 0.33 22.35 3.21
N ALA A 22 0.44 21.12 3.72
CA ALA A 22 1.10 20.05 2.98
C ALA A 22 0.44 19.93 1.58
N GLN A 23 1.25 19.85 0.53
CA GLN A 23 0.76 19.65 -0.83
C GLN A 23 1.12 18.23 -1.25
N VAL A 24 0.11 17.41 -1.56
CA VAL A 24 0.30 16.05 -2.05
C VAL A 24 0.26 16.06 -3.57
N THR A 25 1.20 15.37 -4.19
CA THR A 25 1.29 15.17 -5.65
C THR A 25 1.51 13.70 -5.93
N ILE A 26 0.92 13.19 -7.02
CA ILE A 26 1.14 11.84 -7.54
C ILE A 26 1.79 12.01 -8.92
N GLU A 27 3.04 11.59 -9.05
CA GLU A 27 3.80 11.65 -10.31
C GLU A 27 3.54 10.41 -11.17
N SER A 28 3.41 9.24 -10.51
CA SER A 28 2.94 7.99 -11.11
C SER A 28 2.03 7.26 -10.13
N PRO A 29 0.93 6.63 -10.58
CA PRO A 29 0.45 6.57 -11.96
C PRO A 29 -0.18 7.89 -12.43
N ARG A 30 0.01 8.21 -13.71
CA ARG A 30 -0.73 9.30 -14.36
C ARG A 30 -2.17 8.87 -14.63
N GLY A 31 -3.09 9.82 -14.56
CA GLY A 31 -4.50 9.56 -14.84
C GLY A 31 -4.78 9.36 -16.33
N GLY A 32 -5.95 8.79 -16.63
CA GLY A 32 -6.44 8.60 -17.99
C GLY A 32 -6.28 7.17 -18.52
N TRP A 33 -6.28 7.04 -19.85
CA TRP A 33 -6.14 5.75 -20.52
C TRP A 33 -4.68 5.40 -20.72
N ARG A 34 -4.29 4.17 -20.36
CA ARG A 34 -2.94 3.65 -20.59
C ARG A 34 -2.98 2.22 -21.11
N ASN A 35 -1.89 1.81 -21.74
CA ASN A 35 -1.67 0.44 -22.18
C ASN A 35 -0.30 -0.02 -21.66
N SER A 36 -0.28 -1.04 -20.80
CA SER A 36 0.95 -1.57 -20.21
C SER A 36 1.63 -2.67 -21.05
N ALA A 37 1.27 -2.84 -22.33
CA ALA A 37 1.92 -3.80 -23.22
C ALA A 37 3.44 -3.53 -23.31
N GLY A 38 4.25 -4.58 -23.14
CA GLY A 38 5.71 -4.49 -23.22
C GLY A 38 6.39 -3.84 -22.01
N ALA A 39 5.64 -3.45 -20.97
CA ALA A 39 6.23 -3.00 -19.73
C ALA A 39 6.97 -4.16 -19.05
N GLN A 40 8.26 -3.97 -18.72
CA GLN A 40 8.97 -4.86 -17.82
C GLN A 40 8.50 -4.59 -16.38
N GLU A 41 7.46 -5.30 -15.97
CA GLU A 41 6.95 -5.28 -14.61
C GLU A 41 7.60 -6.44 -13.84
N GLN A 42 8.76 -6.17 -13.23
CA GLN A 42 9.43 -7.14 -12.35
C GLN A 42 8.78 -7.09 -10.96
N TYR A 43 8.10 -8.19 -10.65
CA TYR A 43 7.24 -8.38 -9.49
C TYR A 43 7.92 -9.17 -8.36
N SER A 44 9.00 -9.88 -8.67
CA SER A 44 9.84 -10.58 -7.71
C SER A 44 11.14 -9.83 -7.48
N GLN A 45 11.42 -9.38 -6.25
CA GLN A 45 12.74 -8.88 -5.87
C GLN A 45 13.59 -10.02 -5.27
N GLU A 46 14.87 -10.08 -5.62
CA GLU A 46 15.82 -10.95 -4.91
C GLU A 46 16.07 -10.33 -3.53
N VAL A 47 15.60 -11.00 -2.48
CA VAL A 47 15.69 -10.50 -1.10
C VAL A 47 16.91 -11.15 -0.45
N ASN A 48 17.90 -10.32 -0.09
CA ASN A 48 18.99 -10.72 0.78
C ASN A 48 18.67 -10.25 2.21
N TYR A 49 18.55 -11.20 3.13
CA TYR A 49 18.22 -10.91 4.52
C TYR A 49 19.45 -10.42 5.32
N PRO A 50 19.27 -9.46 6.25
CA PRO A 50 18.04 -8.72 6.55
C PRO A 50 17.80 -7.56 5.57
N ALA A 51 16.58 -7.40 5.08
CA ALA A 51 16.23 -6.29 4.20
C ALA A 51 16.18 -4.99 5.01
N SER A 52 16.89 -3.95 4.57
CA SER A 52 17.10 -2.71 5.34
C SER A 52 16.36 -1.47 4.82
N SER A 53 15.71 -1.54 3.65
CA SER A 53 14.90 -0.45 3.10
C SER A 53 13.97 -0.92 1.98
N VAL A 54 12.90 -0.14 1.72
CA VAL A 54 12.01 -0.35 0.57
C VAL A 54 12.82 -0.10 -0.69
N ASN A 55 13.42 -1.16 -1.24
CA ASN A 55 14.26 -1.04 -2.41
C ASN A 55 13.37 -0.92 -3.65
N MET A 56 13.40 0.25 -4.29
CA MET A 56 13.02 0.36 -5.69
C MET A 56 14.11 -0.33 -6.51
N GLN A 57 13.75 -1.36 -7.27
CA GLN A 57 14.70 -2.01 -8.17
C GLN A 57 15.00 -1.07 -9.34
N GLU A 58 16.28 -0.86 -9.67
CA GLU A 58 16.67 -0.07 -10.85
C GLU A 58 16.03 -0.68 -12.11
N GLY A 59 15.28 0.14 -12.87
CA GLY A 59 14.62 -0.31 -14.10
C GLY A 59 13.17 -0.80 -13.94
N GLN A 60 12.56 -0.75 -12.75
CA GLN A 60 11.13 -1.02 -12.61
C GLN A 60 10.29 -0.05 -13.45
N SER A 61 9.38 -0.59 -14.28
CA SER A 61 8.48 0.20 -15.12
C SER A 61 7.70 1.24 -14.30
N GLU A 62 7.53 2.45 -14.84
CA GLU A 62 6.65 3.47 -14.24
C GLU A 62 5.22 2.97 -14.03
N THR A 63 4.80 1.94 -14.78
CA THR A 63 3.45 1.33 -14.69
C THR A 63 3.24 0.45 -13.46
N ALA A 64 4.32 0.02 -12.79
CA ALA A 64 4.31 -0.92 -11.66
C ALA A 64 4.71 -0.26 -10.34
N GLN A 65 4.58 1.07 -10.23
CA GLN A 65 4.92 1.81 -9.03
C GLN A 65 3.98 2.99 -8.80
N ILE A 66 3.91 3.41 -7.54
CA ILE A 66 3.21 4.60 -7.08
C ILE A 66 4.27 5.53 -6.50
N ARG A 67 4.45 6.72 -7.07
CA ARG A 67 5.46 7.69 -6.60
C ARG A 67 4.96 9.12 -6.66
N GLY A 68 5.54 9.97 -5.83
CA GLY A 68 5.27 11.39 -5.83
C GLY A 68 5.86 12.10 -4.63
N ARG A 69 5.23 13.22 -4.24
CA ARG A 69 5.70 14.04 -3.12
C ARG A 69 4.57 14.53 -2.21
N ILE A 70 4.89 14.69 -0.94
CA ILE A 70 4.11 15.37 0.09
C ILE A 70 4.99 16.51 0.62
N ALA A 71 4.75 17.73 0.17
CA ALA A 71 5.46 18.91 0.67
C ALA A 71 5.18 19.10 2.17
N ASN A 72 6.20 19.48 2.94
CA ASN A 72 6.11 19.72 4.39
C ASN A 72 5.50 18.54 5.17
N ALA A 73 5.80 17.30 4.75
CA ALA A 73 5.30 16.11 5.43
C ALA A 73 5.76 16.08 6.90
N PRO A 74 4.84 15.94 7.88
CA PRO A 74 5.22 15.77 9.28
C PRO A 74 6.09 14.52 9.47
N LYS A 75 7.20 14.65 10.21
CA LYS A 75 8.09 13.52 10.53
C LYS A 75 7.43 12.56 11.53
N GLY A 76 7.81 11.28 11.47
CA GLY A 76 7.48 10.28 12.49
C GLY A 76 6.08 9.66 12.42
N LYS A 77 5.29 9.95 11.38
CA LYS A 77 4.03 9.25 11.09
C LYS A 77 3.95 8.93 9.60
N PRO A 78 3.53 7.70 9.23
CA PRO A 78 3.36 7.36 7.83
C PRO A 78 2.22 8.17 7.21
N ALA A 79 2.35 8.46 5.92
CA ALA A 79 1.25 8.89 5.09
C ALA A 79 0.27 7.72 4.88
N LYS A 80 -0.86 7.99 4.21
CA LYS A 80 -1.81 6.94 3.83
C LYS A 80 -1.89 6.84 2.32
N LEU A 81 -1.65 5.65 1.81
CA LEU A 81 -1.94 5.25 0.44
C LEU A 81 -3.29 4.52 0.40
N VAL A 82 -4.12 4.78 -0.59
CA VAL A 82 -5.34 4.03 -0.84
C VAL A 82 -5.34 3.60 -2.31
N VAL A 83 -5.34 2.30 -2.57
CA VAL A 83 -5.41 1.75 -3.93
C VAL A 83 -6.69 0.94 -4.05
N ASN A 84 -7.55 1.30 -5.01
CA ASN A 84 -8.85 0.65 -5.23
C ASN A 84 -9.66 0.46 -3.93
N GLY A 85 -9.59 1.45 -3.02
CA GLY A 85 -10.27 1.40 -1.72
C GLY A 85 -9.54 0.66 -0.61
N VAL A 86 -8.44 -0.06 -0.89
CA VAL A 86 -7.56 -0.66 0.12
C VAL A 86 -6.58 0.37 0.65
N ALA A 87 -6.78 0.79 1.91
CA ALA A 87 -5.92 1.75 2.58
C ALA A 87 -4.72 1.08 3.24
N MET A 88 -3.51 1.60 3.03
CA MET A 88 -2.25 1.09 3.58
C MET A 88 -1.40 2.26 4.08
N PRO A 89 -0.55 2.06 5.09
CA PRO A 89 0.47 3.06 5.44
C PRO A 89 1.46 3.25 4.28
N LEU A 90 2.02 4.45 4.19
CA LEU A 90 2.96 4.85 3.14
C LEU A 90 4.12 5.58 3.78
N GLU A 91 5.31 5.05 3.57
CA GLU A 91 6.56 5.71 3.98
C GLU A 91 6.82 6.94 3.12
N VAL A 92 7.32 7.99 3.76
CA VAL A 92 7.69 9.26 3.12
C VAL A 92 9.07 9.63 3.64
N ASP A 93 10.00 9.88 2.73
CA ASP A 93 11.37 10.25 3.09
C ASP A 93 11.44 11.66 3.69
N GLU A 94 12.62 12.03 4.18
CA GLU A 94 12.86 13.34 4.81
C GLU A 94 12.63 14.54 3.86
N ASN A 95 12.71 14.31 2.55
CA ASN A 95 12.48 15.31 1.51
C ASN A 95 11.01 15.34 1.04
N GLY A 96 10.13 14.57 1.69
CA GLY A 96 8.73 14.46 1.34
C GLY A 96 8.45 13.57 0.13
N ARG A 97 9.41 12.81 -0.39
CA ARG A 97 9.20 11.89 -1.52
C ARG A 97 8.68 10.56 -1.01
N TYR A 98 7.89 9.90 -1.84
CA TYR A 98 7.47 8.53 -1.61
C TYR A 98 7.50 7.76 -2.93
N ALA A 99 7.77 6.47 -2.82
CA ALA A 99 7.67 5.53 -3.92
C ALA A 99 7.37 4.13 -3.38
N ARG A 100 6.57 3.36 -4.10
CA ARG A 100 6.16 2.02 -3.69
C ARG A 100 5.84 1.17 -4.92
N PRO A 101 6.45 -0.02 -5.08
CA PRO A 101 6.03 -0.98 -6.08
C PRO A 101 4.55 -1.37 -5.88
N TYR A 102 3.81 -1.49 -6.97
CA TYR A 102 2.42 -1.91 -6.92
C TYR A 102 1.98 -2.54 -8.25
N GLY A 103 1.58 -3.82 -8.22
CA GLY A 103 1.05 -4.52 -9.39
C GLY A 103 -0.42 -4.19 -9.61
N PHE A 104 -0.71 -3.18 -10.44
CA PHE A 104 -2.08 -2.85 -10.83
C PHE A 104 -2.68 -3.90 -11.77
N GLY A 105 -3.91 -4.32 -11.51
CA GLY A 105 -4.68 -5.16 -12.43
C GLY A 105 -5.10 -4.41 -13.70
N SER A 106 -5.56 -5.15 -14.71
CA SER A 106 -6.22 -4.56 -15.88
C SER A 106 -7.52 -3.83 -15.50
N GLY A 107 -7.99 -2.94 -16.37
CA GLY A 107 -9.22 -2.18 -16.15
C GLY A 107 -9.02 -0.92 -15.32
N ALA A 108 -10.11 -0.47 -14.68
CA ALA A 108 -10.13 0.79 -13.95
C ALA A 108 -9.40 0.69 -12.62
N ASN A 109 -8.52 1.63 -12.32
CA ASN A 109 -7.75 1.70 -11.08
C ASN A 109 -7.80 3.11 -10.51
N SER A 110 -7.70 3.21 -9.18
CA SER A 110 -7.64 4.47 -8.46
C SER A 110 -6.55 4.45 -7.41
N VAL A 111 -5.82 5.57 -7.32
CA VAL A 111 -4.79 5.78 -6.29
C VAL A 111 -5.07 7.10 -5.61
N GLU A 112 -5.09 7.08 -4.29
CA GLU A 112 -5.17 8.26 -3.46
C GLU A 112 -4.05 8.25 -2.43
N VAL A 113 -3.40 9.40 -2.26
CA VAL A 113 -2.40 9.63 -1.23
C VAL A 113 -2.90 10.73 -0.31
N ARG A 114 -2.82 10.50 1.00
CA ARG A 114 -3.15 11.48 2.05
C ARG A 114 -1.93 11.77 2.89
N SER A 115 -1.74 13.04 3.26
CA SER A 115 -0.69 13.46 4.19
C SER A 115 -0.84 12.78 5.56
N PRO A 116 0.25 12.67 6.35
CA PRO A 116 0.21 12.05 7.68
C PRO A 116 -0.82 12.67 8.65
N ASP A 117 -1.10 13.97 8.51
CA ASP A 117 -2.12 14.68 9.30
C ASP A 117 -3.55 14.54 8.74
N GLY A 118 -3.70 13.90 7.57
CA GLY A 118 -4.96 13.69 6.87
C GLY A 118 -5.57 14.94 6.22
N ARG A 119 -4.91 16.11 6.29
CA ARG A 119 -5.46 17.39 5.82
C ARG A 119 -5.33 17.59 4.32
N ALA A 120 -4.26 17.05 3.72
CA ALA A 120 -3.99 17.15 2.30
C ALA A 120 -4.12 15.80 1.62
N ARG A 121 -4.59 15.80 0.37
CA ARG A 121 -4.72 14.59 -0.44
C ARG A 121 -4.58 14.88 -1.92
N ALA A 122 -4.12 13.88 -2.66
CA ALA A 122 -4.20 13.83 -4.11
C ALA A 122 -4.83 12.49 -4.52
N ARG A 123 -5.56 12.49 -5.64
CA ARG A 123 -6.15 11.28 -6.22
C ARG A 123 -5.90 11.29 -7.73
N THR A 124 -5.60 10.12 -8.26
CA THR A 124 -5.50 9.85 -9.70
C THR A 124 -6.31 8.60 -10.02
N GLN A 125 -6.85 8.54 -11.24
CA GLN A 125 -7.60 7.40 -11.75
C GLN A 125 -7.17 7.12 -13.18
N PHE A 126 -6.99 5.86 -13.51
CA PHE A 126 -6.60 5.45 -14.84
C PHE A 126 -7.28 4.14 -15.23
N VAL A 127 -7.32 3.84 -16.53
CA VAL A 127 -7.80 2.57 -17.06
C VAL A 127 -6.66 1.92 -17.83
N ASP A 128 -6.29 0.71 -17.44
CA ASP A 128 -5.30 -0.11 -18.13
C ASP A 128 -6.02 -1.03 -19.12
N THR A 129 -5.87 -0.78 -20.41
CA THR A 129 -6.59 -1.51 -21.47
C THR A 129 -5.79 -2.68 -22.03
N TYR A 130 -4.64 -3.03 -21.43
CA TYR A 130 -3.86 -4.15 -21.93
C TYR A 130 -4.53 -5.48 -21.57
N GLU A 131 -5.13 -6.12 -22.58
CA GLU A 131 -5.82 -7.41 -22.42
C GLU A 131 -4.88 -8.55 -22.00
N GLY A 132 -3.58 -8.44 -22.34
CA GLY A 132 -2.57 -9.40 -21.91
C GLY A 132 -2.16 -9.26 -20.44
N LYS A 133 -2.65 -8.23 -19.73
CA LYS A 133 -2.41 -8.09 -18.31
C LYS A 133 -3.35 -8.99 -17.53
N THR A 134 -2.78 -9.78 -16.62
CA THR A 134 -3.52 -10.69 -15.77
C THR A 134 -4.60 -9.96 -14.98
N GLN A 135 -5.86 -10.33 -15.23
CA GLN A 135 -6.96 -9.90 -14.38
C GLN A 135 -7.04 -10.79 -13.15
N SER A 136 -6.80 -10.24 -11.96
CA SER A 136 -6.81 -11.02 -10.73
C SER A 136 -8.24 -11.36 -10.31
N ARG A 137 -8.56 -12.66 -10.33
CA ARG A 137 -9.85 -13.18 -9.83
C ARG A 137 -9.82 -13.43 -8.33
N LEU A 138 -8.64 -13.65 -7.77
CA LEU A 138 -8.39 -13.65 -6.33
C LEU A 138 -7.11 -12.88 -6.06
N ARG A 139 -7.21 -11.81 -5.25
CA ARG A 139 -6.09 -11.00 -4.81
C ARG A 139 -6.09 -10.89 -3.30
N VAL A 140 -4.92 -10.99 -2.68
CA VAL A 140 -4.74 -10.77 -1.24
C VAL A 140 -3.65 -9.72 -1.06
N VAL A 141 -3.95 -8.66 -0.33
CA VAL A 141 -3.02 -7.55 -0.07
C VAL A 141 -2.78 -7.46 1.43
N LEU A 142 -1.55 -7.70 1.85
CA LEU A 142 -1.07 -7.51 3.22
C LEU A 142 -0.35 -6.17 3.34
N SER A 143 -0.56 -5.47 4.45
CA SER A 143 0.21 -4.29 4.89
C SER A 143 0.22 -4.25 6.42
N TRP A 144 1.09 -3.45 7.04
CA TRP A 144 1.14 -3.31 8.50
C TRP A 144 1.50 -1.88 8.91
N ASP A 145 1.36 -1.56 10.19
CA ASP A 145 1.42 -0.19 10.71
C ASP A 145 2.69 0.18 11.48
N SER A 146 3.62 -0.77 11.66
CA SER A 146 4.91 -0.54 12.31
C SER A 146 6.06 -0.53 11.28
N PRO A 147 6.92 0.50 11.30
CA PRO A 147 8.11 0.50 10.46
C PRO A 147 9.16 -0.48 10.98
N GLY A 148 10.02 -0.97 10.09
CA GLY A 148 11.14 -1.86 10.47
C GLY A 148 10.70 -3.23 10.97
N THR A 149 9.49 -3.64 10.59
CA THR A 149 8.87 -4.93 10.89
C THR A 149 8.74 -5.72 9.60
N ASP A 150 8.98 -7.03 9.70
CA ASP A 150 8.79 -7.98 8.61
C ASP A 150 7.58 -8.89 8.89
N ILE A 151 6.62 -8.90 7.96
CA ILE A 151 5.41 -9.72 8.03
C ILE A 151 5.13 -10.35 6.68
N ASP A 152 5.14 -11.68 6.65
CA ASP A 152 4.92 -12.45 5.44
C ASP A 152 3.47 -12.91 5.27
N LEU A 153 3.05 -12.93 4.01
CA LEU A 153 1.79 -13.45 3.53
C LEU A 153 1.94 -14.91 3.13
N HIS A 154 1.05 -15.75 3.68
CA HIS A 154 0.97 -17.16 3.34
C HIS A 154 -0.43 -17.45 2.79
N VAL A 155 -0.51 -17.99 1.58
CA VAL A 155 -1.78 -18.39 0.95
C VAL A 155 -1.73 -19.88 0.60
N ILE A 156 -2.67 -20.65 1.14
CA ILE A 156 -2.84 -22.07 0.82
C ILE A 156 -4.07 -22.22 -0.08
N SER A 157 -3.90 -22.88 -1.22
CA SER A 157 -4.95 -23.12 -2.22
C SER A 157 -5.60 -24.51 -2.08
N PRO A 158 -6.79 -24.73 -2.68
CA PRO A 158 -7.56 -25.97 -2.48
C PRO A 158 -6.86 -27.25 -2.95
N ASP A 159 -5.95 -27.12 -3.92
CA ASP A 159 -5.14 -28.19 -4.48
C ASP A 159 -3.85 -28.46 -3.69
N GLY A 160 -3.70 -27.85 -2.50
CA GLY A 160 -2.54 -27.99 -1.63
C GLY A 160 -1.34 -27.12 -2.02
N GLY A 161 -1.51 -26.21 -2.98
CA GLY A 161 -0.50 -25.18 -3.27
C GLY A 161 -0.30 -24.26 -2.07
N HIS A 162 0.92 -23.79 -1.87
CA HIS A 162 1.26 -22.83 -0.82
C HIS A 162 2.19 -21.76 -1.37
N ALA A 163 1.67 -20.52 -1.45
CA ALA A 163 2.42 -19.33 -1.79
C ALA A 163 2.93 -18.62 -0.51
N TRP A 164 4.23 -18.37 -0.44
CA TRP A 164 4.95 -17.66 0.62
C TRP A 164 6.34 -17.22 0.10
N TYR A 165 7.15 -16.48 0.87
CA TYR A 165 8.43 -15.95 0.38
C TYR A 165 9.33 -17.01 -0.26
N GLY A 166 9.40 -18.22 0.32
CA GLY A 166 10.25 -19.31 -0.16
C GLY A 166 9.67 -20.07 -1.37
N ASN A 167 8.39 -19.87 -1.69
CA ASN A 167 7.74 -20.44 -2.87
C ASN A 167 6.70 -19.44 -3.42
N ARG A 168 7.17 -18.48 -4.20
CA ARG A 168 6.33 -17.36 -4.66
C ARG A 168 5.36 -17.71 -5.77
N VAL A 169 5.59 -18.78 -6.54
CA VAL A 169 4.73 -19.15 -7.68
C VAL A 169 4.23 -20.58 -7.50
N MET A 170 2.92 -20.74 -7.36
CA MET A 170 2.28 -22.05 -7.28
C MET A 170 2.09 -22.67 -8.65
N LYS A 171 1.99 -24.01 -8.71
CA LYS A 171 1.75 -24.76 -9.95
C LYS A 171 0.45 -24.37 -10.66
N ASN A 172 -0.55 -23.91 -9.91
CA ASN A 172 -1.84 -23.44 -10.44
C ASN A 172 -1.80 -21.98 -10.93
N GLY A 173 -0.61 -21.34 -10.94
CA GLY A 173 -0.41 -19.99 -11.44
C GLY A 173 -0.75 -18.87 -10.44
N GLY A 174 -1.15 -19.18 -9.21
CA GLY A 174 -1.19 -18.19 -8.14
C GLY A 174 0.21 -17.75 -7.75
N ALA A 175 0.46 -16.45 -7.58
CA ALA A 175 1.78 -15.92 -7.32
C ALA A 175 1.79 -14.77 -6.29
N LEU A 176 2.91 -14.64 -5.57
CA LEU A 176 3.25 -13.43 -4.82
C LEU A 176 3.97 -12.46 -5.77
N ASP A 177 3.28 -11.35 -6.09
CA ASP A 177 3.63 -10.40 -7.14
C ASP A 177 4.36 -9.14 -6.61
N VAL A 178 4.27 -8.85 -5.33
CA VAL A 178 4.99 -7.73 -4.73
C VAL A 178 5.40 -8.21 -3.36
N ASP A 179 6.70 -8.31 -3.16
CA ASP A 179 7.30 -8.63 -1.89
C ASP A 179 8.12 -7.42 -1.44
N VAL A 180 7.56 -6.65 -0.51
CA VAL A 180 8.21 -5.50 0.11
C VAL A 180 8.49 -5.89 1.55
N THR A 181 9.70 -6.39 1.79
CA THR A 181 10.16 -6.93 3.07
C THR A 181 10.54 -5.88 4.11
N THR A 182 10.24 -4.61 3.85
CA THR A 182 10.62 -3.48 4.72
C THR A 182 9.57 -2.37 4.69
N GLY A 183 9.56 -1.54 5.72
CA GLY A 183 8.59 -0.45 5.82
C GLY A 183 7.21 -0.97 6.24
N TYR A 184 6.21 -0.84 5.37
CA TYR A 184 4.79 -1.09 5.67
C TYR A 184 4.11 -2.03 4.65
N GLY A 185 4.90 -2.84 3.94
CA GLY A 185 4.51 -3.71 2.83
C GLY A 185 4.35 -2.98 1.48
N PRO A 186 3.50 -3.42 0.54
CA PRO A 186 2.55 -4.51 0.71
C PRO A 186 3.19 -5.84 0.33
N GLU A 187 2.64 -6.92 0.86
CA GLU A 187 2.75 -8.20 0.18
C GLU A 187 1.48 -8.49 -0.59
N ILE A 188 1.63 -8.91 -1.84
CA ILE A 188 0.48 -9.09 -2.74
C ILE A 188 0.51 -10.48 -3.34
N PHE A 189 -0.53 -11.26 -3.06
CA PHE A 189 -0.85 -12.48 -3.80
C PHE A 189 -1.89 -12.18 -4.88
N SER A 190 -1.73 -12.75 -6.07
CA SER A 190 -2.75 -12.74 -7.12
C SER A 190 -2.92 -14.11 -7.77
N SER A 191 -4.13 -14.38 -8.26
CA SER A 191 -4.42 -15.53 -9.11
C SER A 191 -5.46 -15.15 -10.16
N ALA A 192 -5.12 -15.39 -11.43
CA ALA A 192 -6.00 -15.16 -12.58
C ALA A 192 -7.08 -16.23 -12.69
N ASN A 193 -6.73 -17.47 -12.37
CA ASN A 193 -7.59 -18.63 -12.47
C ASN A 193 -7.51 -19.46 -11.16
N PRO A 194 -7.95 -18.89 -10.03
CA PRO A 194 -7.88 -19.57 -8.74
C PRO A 194 -8.70 -20.87 -8.80
N PRO A 195 -8.12 -22.03 -8.46
CA PRO A 195 -8.87 -23.26 -8.27
C PRO A 195 -10.06 -23.04 -7.32
N LYS A 196 -11.18 -23.70 -7.60
CA LYS A 196 -12.36 -23.65 -6.73
C LYS A 196 -12.12 -24.45 -5.46
N GLY A 197 -12.66 -23.98 -4.33
CA GLY A 197 -12.58 -24.68 -3.05
C GLY A 197 -12.04 -23.82 -1.92
N ASN A 198 -11.51 -24.46 -0.88
CA ASN A 198 -11.06 -23.80 0.34
C ASN A 198 -9.69 -23.14 0.17
N TYR A 199 -9.63 -21.84 0.44
CA TYR A 199 -8.41 -21.10 0.63
C TYR A 199 -8.20 -20.78 2.10
N HIS A 200 -6.94 -20.73 2.49
CA HIS A 200 -6.52 -20.29 3.80
C HIS A 200 -5.47 -19.18 3.66
N VAL A 201 -5.71 -18.06 4.33
CA VAL A 201 -4.80 -16.91 4.36
C VAL A 201 -4.24 -16.77 5.75
N TYR A 202 -2.92 -16.81 5.85
CA TYR A 202 -2.16 -16.63 7.08
C TYR A 202 -1.20 -15.45 6.94
N VAL A 203 -0.82 -14.90 8.09
CA VAL A 203 0.24 -13.91 8.21
C VAL A 203 1.27 -14.43 9.20
N ASN A 204 2.56 -14.29 8.89
CA ASN A 204 3.65 -14.69 9.75
C ASN A 204 4.43 -13.46 10.19
N TYR A 205 4.48 -13.20 11.49
CA TYR A 205 5.24 -12.07 12.03
C TYR A 205 6.67 -12.49 12.31
N PHE A 206 7.63 -12.23 11.41
CA PHE A 206 9.03 -12.64 11.63
C PHE A 206 9.73 -11.82 12.71
N GLY A 207 9.26 -10.61 12.97
CA GLY A 207 9.71 -9.76 14.05
C GLY A 207 10.02 -8.34 13.59
N SER A 208 10.20 -7.47 14.57
CA SER A 208 10.86 -6.18 14.41
C SER A 208 12.28 -6.31 14.99
N GLY A 209 13.26 -5.61 14.45
CA GLY A 209 14.60 -5.52 15.07
C GLY A 209 14.51 -5.07 16.54
N GLU A 210 15.62 -5.24 17.29
CA GLU A 210 15.67 -5.04 18.74
C GLU A 210 14.94 -3.75 19.22
N ASN A 211 13.92 -3.95 20.07
CA ASN A 211 13.09 -2.95 20.76
C ASN A 211 11.89 -2.36 20.00
N GLN A 212 10.73 -3.03 20.08
CA GLN A 212 9.45 -2.30 20.03
C GLN A 212 8.49 -2.76 21.13
N SER A 213 8.12 -1.80 21.99
CA SER A 213 6.99 -1.86 22.92
C SER A 213 5.65 -1.54 22.24
N ILE A 214 5.63 -1.45 20.90
CA ILE A 214 4.48 -1.05 20.09
C ILE A 214 3.87 -2.30 19.46
N LEU A 215 2.57 -2.50 19.71
CA LEU A 215 1.80 -3.58 19.10
C LEU A 215 1.67 -3.33 17.59
N THR A 216 2.20 -4.23 16.79
CA THR A 216 2.04 -4.21 15.33
C THR A 216 0.68 -4.75 14.93
N VAL A 217 -0.01 -4.07 14.01
CA VAL A 217 -1.27 -4.52 13.43
C VAL A 217 -1.11 -4.72 11.92
N ALA A 218 -1.24 -5.97 11.48
CA ALA A 218 -1.37 -6.30 10.07
C ALA A 218 -2.78 -6.01 9.58
N GLN A 219 -2.91 -5.61 8.33
CA GLN A 219 -4.15 -5.48 7.60
C GLN A 219 -4.10 -6.32 6.33
N VAL A 220 -5.07 -7.22 6.19
CA VAL A 220 -5.21 -8.09 5.01
C VAL A 220 -6.50 -7.76 4.28
N ALA A 221 -6.40 -7.38 3.01
CA ALA A 221 -7.53 -7.26 2.12
C ALA A 221 -7.62 -8.49 1.21
N ILE A 222 -8.74 -9.21 1.25
CA ILE A 222 -9.06 -10.29 0.31
C ILE A 222 -10.06 -9.74 -0.70
N ILE A 223 -9.67 -9.74 -1.97
CA ILE A 223 -10.42 -9.17 -3.09
C ILE A 223 -10.70 -10.29 -4.09
N THR A 224 -11.95 -10.43 -4.51
CA THR A 224 -12.35 -11.40 -5.54
C THR A 224 -12.95 -10.68 -6.73
N ASN A 225 -12.60 -11.12 -7.94
CA ASN A 225 -13.02 -10.53 -9.22
C ASN A 225 -12.78 -9.01 -9.30
N GLU A 226 -11.56 -8.58 -8.96
CA GLU A 226 -11.15 -7.17 -8.98
C GLU A 226 -11.48 -6.52 -10.33
N ASN A 227 -11.94 -5.27 -10.30
CA ASN A 227 -12.32 -4.46 -11.45
C ASN A 227 -13.47 -5.05 -12.28
N THR A 228 -14.37 -5.81 -11.64
CA THR A 228 -15.62 -6.29 -12.26
C THR A 228 -16.85 -5.93 -11.43
N PRO A 229 -18.07 -5.96 -12.02
CA PRO A 229 -19.30 -5.81 -11.25
C PRO A 229 -19.51 -6.89 -10.16
N ARG A 230 -18.72 -7.98 -10.18
CA ARG A 230 -18.77 -9.05 -9.17
C ARG A 230 -17.67 -8.90 -8.12
N GLU A 231 -17.00 -7.76 -8.08
CA GLU A 231 -15.96 -7.50 -7.10
C GLU A 231 -16.51 -7.65 -5.68
N LYS A 232 -15.76 -8.36 -4.83
CA LYS A 232 -15.99 -8.35 -3.39
C LYS A 232 -14.67 -8.15 -2.69
N GLN A 233 -14.66 -7.23 -1.72
CA GLN A 233 -13.51 -6.93 -0.89
C GLN A 233 -13.85 -7.14 0.58
N GLN A 234 -12.97 -7.82 1.31
CA GLN A 234 -13.05 -8.02 2.75
C GLN A 234 -11.73 -7.59 3.38
N ILE A 235 -11.76 -6.73 4.40
CA ILE A 235 -10.58 -6.25 5.10
C ILE A 235 -10.58 -6.81 6.53
N PHE A 236 -9.44 -7.37 6.93
CA PHE A 236 -9.19 -7.91 8.26
C PHE A 236 -8.04 -7.14 8.90
N ARG A 237 -8.14 -6.87 10.20
CA ARG A 237 -7.05 -6.32 11.02
C ARG A 237 -6.64 -7.35 12.04
N VAL A 238 -5.35 -7.63 12.10
CA VAL A 238 -4.79 -8.73 12.87
C VAL A 238 -3.67 -8.15 13.73
N PRO A 239 -3.87 -8.01 15.05
CA PRO A 239 -2.80 -7.65 15.96
C PRO A 239 -1.80 -8.78 16.08
N MET A 240 -0.51 -8.49 15.90
CA MET A 240 0.58 -9.47 15.99
C MET A 240 1.07 -9.57 17.43
N ARG A 241 1.13 -10.78 18.01
CA ARG A 241 1.39 -10.95 19.45
C ARG A 241 2.83 -11.37 19.73
N ALA A 242 3.38 -12.26 18.92
CA ALA A 242 4.75 -12.76 19.11
C ALA A 242 5.49 -12.93 17.78
N ALA A 243 6.80 -12.65 17.78
CA ALA A 243 7.65 -12.98 16.65
C ALA A 243 7.66 -14.51 16.42
N GLY A 244 7.65 -14.93 15.15
CA GLY A 244 7.47 -16.31 14.69
C GLY A 244 6.03 -16.83 14.70
N GLU A 245 5.05 -16.02 15.10
CA GLU A 245 3.65 -16.43 15.13
C GLU A 245 3.03 -16.47 13.73
N LEU A 246 2.64 -17.67 13.29
CA LEU A 246 1.81 -17.86 12.11
C LEU A 246 0.33 -17.78 12.48
N THR A 247 -0.33 -16.68 12.11
CA THR A 247 -1.73 -16.40 12.44
C THR A 247 -2.65 -16.68 11.25
N LEU A 248 -3.65 -17.53 11.44
CA LEU A 248 -4.74 -17.69 10.46
C LEU A 248 -5.61 -16.43 10.46
N VAL A 249 -5.67 -15.74 9.32
CA VAL A 249 -6.53 -14.56 9.12
C VAL A 249 -7.92 -14.97 8.69
N LYS A 250 -8.01 -15.83 7.68
CA LYS A 250 -9.30 -16.25 7.11
C LYS A 250 -9.21 -17.57 6.37
N SER A 251 -10.21 -18.42 6.59
CA SER A 251 -10.58 -19.51 5.68
C SER A 251 -11.82 -19.10 4.89
N PHE A 252 -11.83 -19.31 3.58
CA PHE A 252 -12.98 -19.01 2.72
C PHE A 252 -13.05 -19.94 1.51
N VAL A 253 -14.24 -20.09 0.94
CA VAL A 253 -14.48 -20.88 -0.28
C VAL A 253 -14.47 -19.96 -1.48
N PHE A 254 -13.64 -20.25 -2.48
CA PHE A 254 -13.72 -19.63 -3.80
C PHE A 254 -14.64 -20.46 -4.73
N PRO A 255 -15.70 -19.85 -5.32
CA PRO A 255 -16.76 -20.57 -6.03
C PRO A 255 -16.47 -20.93 -7.50
#